data_AF-A0A357AIE0-F1
#
_entry.id   AF-A0A357AIE0-F1
#
_cell.length_a   1.000
_cell.length_b   1.000
_cell.length_c   1.000
_cell.angle_alpha   90.00
_cell.angle_beta   90.00
_cell.angle_gamma   90.00
#
_symmetry.space_group_name_H-M   'P 1'
#
loop_
_entity.id
_entity.type
_entity.pdbx_description
1 polymer ?
#
loop_
_entity_poly.entity_id
_entity_poly.type
_entity_poly.pdbx_seq_one_letter_code
_entity_poly.pdbx_strand_id
1 'polypeptide(L)'
;MQQPAILSVILSILTAMLTSGVVSAIIGFLINSKNVKLQYITQERSKWRSDIRKKATRIMETLYSTEIRPEEKTKTFLKIKYQLSLKLNPYDKADQSILTAIEQLAKGQNEERAKSVMYCLSCLLKDDWERSKNEVRIWPFSLLFRRRKRPVIEN
;
A
#
# COMPACT_ATOMS: atom_id res chain seq x y z
N MET A 1 18.82 -18.93 63.69
CA MET A 1 18.05 -17.73 63.27
C MET A 1 18.10 -17.42 61.76
N GLN A 2 18.58 -18.32 60.88
CA GLN A 2 18.77 -18.03 59.43
C GLN A 2 17.58 -18.37 58.52
N GLN A 3 16.61 -19.17 58.98
CA GLN A 3 15.46 -19.61 58.16
C GLN A 3 14.54 -18.51 57.60
N PRO A 4 14.19 -17.41 58.31
CA PRO A 4 13.26 -16.42 57.77
C PRO A 4 13.86 -15.59 56.62
N ALA A 5 15.18 -15.40 56.61
CA ALA A 5 15.88 -14.66 55.56
C ALA A 5 15.84 -15.43 54.22
N ILE A 6 16.09 -16.74 54.24
CA ILE A 6 16.08 -17.59 53.04
C ILE A 6 14.69 -17.63 52.40
N LEU A 7 13.63 -17.75 53.21
CA LEU A 7 12.24 -17.74 52.71
C LEU A 7 11.87 -16.40 52.04
N SER A 8 12.31 -15.27 52.62
CA SER A 8 12.07 -13.96 52.03
C SER A 8 12.80 -13.76 50.68
N VAL A 9 14.02 -14.29 50.56
CA VAL A 9 14.79 -14.26 49.32
C VAL A 9 14.10 -15.11 48.24
N ILE A 10 13.67 -16.33 48.58
CA ILE A 10 12.93 -17.20 47.64
C ILE A 10 11.65 -16.53 47.16
N LEU A 11 10.87 -15.91 48.06
CA LEU A 11 9.63 -15.20 47.69
C LEU A 11 9.92 -13.99 46.78
N SER A 12 10.99 -13.26 47.03
CA SER A 12 11.40 -12.13 46.19
C SER A 12 11.79 -12.55 44.77
N ILE A 13 12.47 -13.70 44.64
CA ILE A 13 12.83 -14.26 43.33
C ILE A 13 11.59 -14.73 42.58
N LEU A 14 10.68 -15.43 43.26
CA LEU A 14 9.42 -15.90 42.66
C LEU A 14 8.54 -14.74 42.18
N THR A 15 8.41 -13.67 42.98
CA THR A 15 7.65 -12.47 42.59
C THR A 15 8.33 -11.73 41.44
N ALA A 16 9.66 -11.62 41.41
CA ALA A 16 10.39 -11.06 40.28
C ALA A 16 10.20 -11.88 38.98
N MET A 17 10.25 -13.21 39.07
CA MET A 17 10.01 -14.09 37.92
C MET A 17 8.58 -13.94 37.40
N LEU A 18 7.58 -13.97 38.28
CA LEU A 18 6.17 -13.79 37.91
C LEU A 18 5.92 -12.44 37.24
N THR A 19 6.42 -11.35 37.83
CA THR A 19 6.26 -10.00 37.26
C THR A 19 6.96 -9.85 35.92
N SER A 20 8.19 -10.36 35.77
CA SER A 20 8.90 -10.37 34.48
C SER A 20 8.18 -11.18 33.41
N GLY A 21 7.56 -12.30 33.79
CA GLY A 21 6.79 -13.17 32.90
C GLY A 21 5.54 -12.45 32.38
N VAL A 22 4.80 -11.79 33.27
CA VAL A 22 3.61 -11.00 32.89
C VAL A 22 3.98 -9.85 31.95
N VAL A 23 5.04 -9.09 32.27
CA VAL A 23 5.50 -7.98 31.41
C VAL A 23 5.93 -8.50 30.04
N SER A 24 6.68 -9.60 30.00
CA SER A 24 7.12 -10.23 28.73
C SER A 24 5.94 -10.73 27.90
N ALA A 25 4.92 -11.32 28.53
CA ALA A 25 3.71 -11.76 27.87
C ALA A 25 2.92 -10.58 27.26
N ILE A 26 2.80 -9.47 27.98
CA ILE A 26 2.12 -8.25 27.49
C ILE A 26 2.87 -7.68 26.28
N ILE A 27 4.19 -7.53 26.38
CA ILE A 27 5.03 -7.03 25.28
C ILE A 27 4.92 -7.98 24.07
N GLY A 28 5.03 -9.28 24.29
CA GLY A 28 4.89 -10.30 23.25
C GLY A 28 3.53 -10.24 22.56
N PHE A 29 2.44 -10.06 23.31
CA PHE A 29 1.11 -9.89 22.75
C PHE A 29 0.98 -8.64 21.87
N LEU A 30 1.52 -7.50 22.33
CA LEU A 30 1.49 -6.24 21.57
C LEU A 30 2.30 -6.34 20.27
N ILE A 31 3.48 -6.96 20.31
CA ILE A 31 4.33 -7.18 19.13
C ILE A 31 3.62 -8.13 18.15
N ASN A 32 3.10 -9.26 18.64
CA ASN A 32 2.43 -10.25 17.79
C ASN A 32 1.18 -9.66 17.11
N SER A 33 0.35 -8.94 17.86
CA SER A 33 -0.85 -8.29 17.33
C SER A 33 -0.52 -7.27 16.23
N LYS A 34 0.56 -6.49 16.40
CA LYS A 34 1.04 -5.57 15.36
C LYS A 34 1.53 -6.33 14.13
N ASN A 35 2.32 -7.39 14.32
CA ASN A 35 2.87 -8.18 13.22
C ASN A 35 1.76 -8.85 12.39
N VAL A 36 0.74 -9.42 13.02
CA VAL A 36 -0.40 -10.03 12.32
C VAL A 36 -1.15 -9.00 11.46
N LYS A 37 -1.45 -7.83 12.03
CA LYS A 37 -2.11 -6.74 11.28
C LYS A 37 -1.25 -6.25 10.11
N LEU A 38 0.05 -6.07 10.34
CA LEU A 38 1.00 -5.66 9.29
C LEU A 38 1.09 -6.69 8.17
N GLN A 39 1.14 -7.98 8.48
CA GLN A 39 1.17 -9.05 7.48
C GLN A 39 -0.08 -9.04 6.61
N TYR A 40 -1.27 -8.96 7.21
CA TYR A 40 -2.53 -8.91 6.47
C TYR A 40 -2.59 -7.71 5.52
N ILE A 41 -2.30 -6.50 6.02
CA ILE A 41 -2.29 -5.27 5.21
C ILE A 41 -1.24 -5.37 4.09
N THR A 42 -0.06 -5.91 4.38
CA THR A 42 1.02 -6.06 3.38
C THR A 42 0.61 -7.02 2.27
N GLN A 43 -0.08 -8.10 2.59
CA GLN A 43 -0.57 -9.07 1.62
C GLN A 43 -1.63 -8.46 0.70
N GLU A 44 -2.63 -7.76 1.25
CA GLU A 44 -3.65 -7.07 0.46
C GLU A 44 -3.05 -5.95 -0.42
N ARG A 45 -2.09 -5.20 0.11
CA ARG A 45 -1.38 -4.18 -0.67
C ARG A 45 -0.53 -4.78 -1.78
N SER A 46 0.07 -5.96 -1.57
CA SER A 46 0.78 -6.68 -2.62
C SER A 46 -0.15 -7.06 -3.77
N LYS A 47 -1.34 -7.61 -3.44
CA LYS A 47 -2.39 -7.92 -4.44
C LYS A 47 -2.83 -6.65 -5.17
N TRP A 48 -3.13 -5.58 -4.44
CA TRP A 48 -3.51 -4.29 -5.03
C TRP A 48 -2.44 -3.74 -5.98
N ARG A 49 -1.15 -3.73 -5.59
CA ARG A 49 -0.05 -3.29 -6.47
C ARG A 49 0.07 -4.16 -7.73
N SER A 50 -0.06 -5.48 -7.57
CA SER A 50 -0.04 -6.42 -8.70
C SER A 50 -1.16 -6.10 -9.70
N ASP A 51 -2.37 -5.85 -9.19
CA ASP A 51 -3.50 -5.48 -10.04
C ASP A 51 -3.28 -4.14 -10.76
N ILE A 52 -2.78 -3.12 -10.06
CA ILE A 52 -2.44 -1.83 -10.70
C ILE A 52 -1.44 -2.03 -11.84
N ARG A 53 -0.37 -2.80 -11.62
CA ARG A 53 0.63 -3.11 -12.67
C ARG A 53 0.00 -3.86 -13.85
N LYS A 54 -0.85 -4.87 -13.59
CA LYS A 54 -1.56 -5.59 -14.65
C LYS A 54 -2.44 -4.66 -15.50
N LYS A 55 -3.14 -3.70 -14.88
CA LYS A 55 -3.94 -2.71 -15.61
C LYS A 55 -3.05 -1.79 -16.44
N ALA A 56 -1.94 -1.33 -15.87
CA ALA A 56 -0.96 -0.50 -16.56
C ALA A 56 -0.38 -1.21 -17.80
N THR A 57 0.05 -2.46 -17.66
CA THR A 57 0.50 -3.29 -18.80
C THR A 57 -0.61 -3.45 -19.84
N ARG A 58 -1.84 -3.76 -19.41
CA ARG A 58 -2.96 -3.94 -20.34
C ARG A 58 -3.30 -2.67 -21.14
N ILE A 59 -3.14 -1.49 -20.55
CA ILE A 59 -3.28 -0.20 -21.27
C ILE A 59 -2.29 -0.15 -22.43
N MET A 60 -1.02 -0.46 -22.17
CA MET A 60 0.04 -0.39 -23.18
C MET A 60 -0.13 -1.47 -24.25
N GLU A 61 -0.47 -2.71 -23.88
CA GLU A 61 -0.80 -3.78 -24.83
C GLU A 61 -1.95 -3.37 -25.75
N THR A 62 -3.02 -2.78 -25.19
CA THR A 62 -4.20 -2.38 -25.95
C THR A 62 -3.86 -1.23 -26.91
N LEU A 63 -3.02 -0.29 -26.47
CA LEU A 63 -2.57 0.83 -27.30
C LEU A 63 -1.79 0.35 -28.53
N TYR A 64 -0.74 -0.44 -28.31
CA TYR A 64 0.18 -0.85 -29.37
C TYR A 64 -0.25 -2.08 -30.17
N SER A 65 -1.29 -2.80 -29.73
CA SER A 65 -1.79 -3.96 -30.49
C SER A 65 -2.33 -3.52 -31.85
N THR A 66 -1.87 -4.18 -32.91
CA THR A 66 -2.38 -4.06 -34.28
C THR A 66 -3.55 -5.01 -34.56
N GLU A 67 -3.73 -6.03 -33.72
CA GLU A 67 -4.74 -7.08 -33.86
C GLU A 67 -6.11 -6.66 -33.31
N ILE A 68 -6.14 -5.76 -32.31
CA ILE A 68 -7.37 -5.33 -31.66
C ILE A 68 -8.04 -4.22 -32.46
N ARG A 69 -9.31 -4.44 -32.83
CA ARG A 69 -10.12 -3.45 -33.55
C ARG A 69 -10.32 -2.18 -32.70
N PRO A 70 -10.42 -0.98 -33.31
CA PRO A 70 -10.54 0.28 -32.57
C PRO A 70 -11.67 0.30 -31.53
N GLU A 71 -12.85 -0.23 -31.87
CA GLU A 71 -14.00 -0.32 -30.97
C GLU A 71 -13.75 -1.24 -29.76
N GLU A 72 -12.95 -2.28 -29.93
CA GLU A 72 -12.56 -3.20 -28.86
C GLU A 72 -11.51 -2.55 -27.95
N LYS A 73 -10.61 -1.74 -28.51
CA LYS A 73 -9.68 -0.92 -27.72
C LYS A 73 -10.45 0.04 -26.82
N THR A 74 -11.43 0.76 -27.37
CA THR A 74 -12.31 1.65 -26.59
C THR A 74 -13.00 0.91 -25.44
N LYS A 75 -13.63 -0.24 -25.72
CA LYS A 75 -14.26 -1.07 -24.67
C LYS A 75 -13.25 -1.50 -23.60
N THR A 76 -12.04 -1.87 -24.02
CA THR A 76 -10.97 -2.31 -23.12
C THR A 76 -10.50 -1.18 -22.20
N PHE A 77 -10.28 0.03 -22.73
CA PHE A 77 -9.91 1.20 -21.93
C PHE A 77 -11.01 1.58 -20.92
N LEU A 78 -12.28 1.59 -21.33
CA LEU A 78 -13.39 1.85 -20.40
C LEU A 78 -13.50 0.78 -19.31
N LYS A 79 -13.32 -0.50 -19.66
CA LYS A 79 -13.27 -1.59 -18.67
C LYS A 79 -12.14 -1.37 -17.66
N ILE A 80 -10.95 -0.97 -18.12
CA ILE A 80 -9.82 -0.65 -17.24
C ILE A 80 -10.15 0.54 -16.33
N LYS A 81 -10.75 1.61 -16.87
CA LYS A 81 -11.18 2.78 -16.10
C LYS A 81 -12.07 2.37 -14.93
N TYR A 82 -13.13 1.60 -15.19
CA TYR A 82 -14.06 1.18 -14.13
C TYR A 82 -13.40 0.23 -13.11
N GLN A 83 -12.50 -0.63 -13.54
CA GLN A 83 -11.75 -1.49 -12.61
C GLN A 83 -10.79 -0.68 -11.72
N LEU A 84 -10.16 0.36 -12.27
CA LEU A 84 -9.29 1.26 -11.51
C LEU A 84 -10.09 2.19 -10.60
N SER A 85 -11.28 2.65 -10.98
CA SER A 85 -12.09 3.54 -10.13
C SER A 85 -12.49 2.88 -8.80
N LEU A 86 -12.60 1.55 -8.76
CA LEU A 86 -12.85 0.79 -7.52
C LEU A 86 -11.60 0.67 -6.63
N LYS A 87 -10.41 0.97 -7.15
CA LYS A 87 -9.12 0.78 -6.48
C LYS A 87 -8.39 2.07 -6.15
N LEU A 88 -8.70 3.16 -6.85
CA LEU A 88 -8.11 4.49 -6.67
C LEU A 88 -8.95 5.35 -5.71
N ASN A 89 -8.36 6.41 -5.15
CA ASN A 89 -9.08 7.28 -4.23
C ASN A 89 -9.99 8.25 -5.01
N PRO A 90 -11.33 8.17 -4.84
CA PRO A 90 -12.25 9.03 -5.58
C PRO A 90 -12.16 10.51 -5.18
N TYR A 91 -11.54 10.84 -4.04
CA TYR A 91 -11.41 12.23 -3.57
C TYR A 91 -10.07 12.87 -3.92
N ASP A 92 -9.16 12.12 -4.55
CA ASP A 92 -7.84 12.63 -4.91
C ASP A 92 -7.80 13.09 -6.37
N LYS A 93 -7.35 14.34 -6.59
CA LYS A 93 -7.31 14.95 -7.93
C LYS A 93 -6.36 14.24 -8.89
N ALA A 94 -5.23 13.71 -8.41
CA ALA A 94 -4.30 12.97 -9.25
C ALA A 94 -4.92 11.64 -9.68
N ASP A 95 -5.57 10.93 -8.75
CA ASP A 95 -6.28 9.68 -9.06
C ASP A 95 -7.45 9.89 -10.02
N GLN A 96 -8.23 10.96 -9.84
CA GLN A 96 -9.28 11.36 -10.80
C GLN A 96 -8.69 11.66 -12.18
N SER A 97 -7.56 12.37 -12.26
CA SER A 97 -6.93 12.70 -13.55
C SER A 97 -6.48 11.46 -14.33
N ILE A 98 -6.06 10.40 -13.63
CA ILE A 98 -5.75 9.10 -14.26
C ILE A 98 -7.02 8.52 -14.92
N LEU A 99 -8.15 8.52 -14.21
CA LEU A 99 -9.41 7.98 -14.73
C LEU A 99 -9.93 8.77 -15.93
N THR A 100 -9.83 10.11 -15.88
CA THR A 100 -10.19 11.00 -16.99
C THR A 100 -9.28 10.75 -18.19
N ALA A 101 -7.96 10.65 -17.99
CA ALA A 101 -7.03 10.39 -19.07
C ALA A 101 -7.28 9.04 -19.75
N ILE A 102 -7.62 7.99 -18.99
CA ILE A 102 -8.00 6.68 -19.57
C ILE A 102 -9.32 6.77 -20.35
N GLU A 103 -10.29 7.56 -19.88
CA GLU A 103 -11.51 7.80 -20.65
C GLU A 103 -11.21 8.50 -21.99
N GLN A 104 -10.29 9.46 -21.98
CA GLN A 104 -9.87 10.14 -23.21
C GLN A 104 -9.14 9.19 -24.16
N LEU A 105 -8.33 8.24 -23.67
CA LEU A 105 -7.75 7.17 -24.50
C LEU A 105 -8.83 6.32 -25.19
N ALA A 106 -9.99 6.15 -24.55
CA ALA A 106 -11.12 5.45 -25.15
C ALA A 106 -11.81 6.25 -26.27
N LYS A 107 -11.77 7.59 -26.20
CA LYS A 107 -12.32 8.52 -27.21
C LYS A 107 -11.35 8.77 -28.37
N GLY A 108 -10.06 8.66 -28.12
CA GLY A 108 -9.00 8.77 -29.12
C GLY A 108 -7.66 8.30 -28.55
N GLN A 109 -7.01 7.37 -29.25
CA GLN A 109 -5.71 6.84 -28.84
C GLN A 109 -4.66 7.95 -28.95
N ASN A 110 -4.00 8.27 -27.84
CA ASN A 110 -2.91 9.24 -27.78
C ASN A 110 -1.78 8.63 -26.93
N GLU A 111 -0.63 8.42 -27.55
CA GLU A 111 0.52 7.79 -26.92
C GLU A 111 1.09 8.61 -25.76
N GLU A 112 1.18 9.94 -25.88
CA GLU A 112 1.66 10.81 -24.81
C GLU A 112 0.74 10.78 -23.59
N ARG A 113 -0.57 10.71 -23.82
CA ARG A 113 -1.55 10.56 -22.74
C ARG A 113 -1.42 9.21 -22.04
N ALA A 114 -1.18 8.13 -22.80
CA ALA A 114 -0.89 6.83 -22.21
C ALA A 114 0.40 6.82 -21.38
N LYS A 115 1.46 7.47 -21.86
CA LYS A 115 2.72 7.69 -21.09
C LYS A 115 2.46 8.48 -19.81
N SER A 116 1.61 9.50 -19.86
CA SER A 116 1.22 10.29 -18.68
C SER A 116 0.46 9.44 -17.65
N VAL A 117 -0.47 8.59 -18.10
CA VAL A 117 -1.15 7.61 -17.23
C VAL A 117 -0.14 6.67 -16.57
N MET A 118 0.81 6.13 -17.34
CA MET A 118 1.86 5.24 -16.82
C MET A 118 2.74 5.93 -15.77
N TYR A 119 3.10 7.20 -16.00
CA TYR A 119 3.88 7.98 -15.06
C TYR A 119 3.14 8.22 -13.74
N CYS A 120 1.86 8.61 -13.80
CA CYS A 120 1.03 8.81 -12.61
C CYS A 120 0.82 7.51 -11.82
N LEU A 121 0.56 6.38 -12.49
CA LEU A 121 0.47 5.06 -11.84
C LEU A 121 1.80 4.66 -11.18
N SER A 122 2.93 4.99 -11.81
CA SER A 122 4.26 4.73 -11.23
C SER A 122 4.50 5.56 -9.96
N CYS A 123 4.10 6.84 -9.97
CA CYS A 123 4.16 7.70 -8.79
C CYS A 123 3.27 7.17 -7.66
N LEU A 124 2.04 6.75 -7.98
CA LEU A 124 1.11 6.13 -7.02
C LEU A 124 1.71 4.88 -6.36
N LEU A 125 2.35 4.00 -7.14
CA LEU A 125 3.03 2.81 -6.60
C LEU A 125 4.25 3.17 -5.75
N LYS A 126 5.01 4.21 -6.15
CA LYS A 126 6.16 4.69 -5.39
C LYS A 126 5.73 5.28 -4.04
N ASP A 127 4.69 6.11 -4.01
CA ASP A 127 4.16 6.69 -2.78
C ASP A 127 3.66 5.61 -1.83
N ASP A 128 2.97 4.60 -2.36
CA ASP A 128 2.51 3.46 -1.58
C ASP A 128 3.69 2.65 -0.98
N TRP A 129 4.78 2.46 -1.73
CA TRP A 129 5.99 1.82 -1.24
C TRP A 129 6.65 2.62 -0.10
N GLU A 130 6.81 3.92 -0.29
CA GLU A 130 7.38 4.80 0.72
C GLU A 130 6.55 4.81 2.01
N ARG A 131 5.22 4.80 1.89
CA ARG A 131 4.30 4.61 3.03
C ARG A 131 4.55 3.29 3.75
N SER A 132 4.69 2.17 3.03
CA SER A 132 4.97 0.86 3.65
C SER A 132 6.30 0.85 4.41
N LYS A 133 7.35 1.49 3.89
CA LYS A 133 8.61 1.63 4.64
C LYS A 133 8.42 2.46 5.91
N ASN A 134 7.56 3.47 5.88
CA ASN A 134 7.31 4.31 7.04
C ASN A 134 6.52 3.57 8.13
N GLU A 135 5.59 2.69 7.76
CA GLU A 135 4.77 1.91 8.69
C GLU A 135 5.60 0.93 9.55
N VAL A 136 6.75 0.47 9.03
CA VAL A 136 7.67 -0.42 9.76
C VAL A 136 8.76 0.33 10.51
N ARG A 137 8.87 1.66 10.39
CA ARG A 137 9.84 2.45 11.15
C ARG A 137 9.38 2.62 12.60
N ILE A 138 10.34 2.50 13.51
CA ILE A 138 10.15 2.80 14.93
C ILE A 138 10.09 4.33 15.10
N TRP A 139 9.26 4.80 16.03
CA TRP A 139 9.21 6.20 16.44
C TRP A 139 10.58 6.68 16.96
N PRO A 140 11.01 7.95 16.74
CA PRO A 140 10.31 9.07 16.09
C PRO A 140 10.53 9.17 14.58
N PHE A 141 11.33 8.27 14.00
CA PHE A 141 11.73 8.33 12.59
C PHE A 141 10.56 8.26 11.59
N SER A 142 9.38 7.78 12.03
CA SER A 142 8.15 7.76 11.23
C SER A 142 7.54 9.14 10.96
N LEU A 143 7.89 10.17 11.76
CA LEU A 143 7.38 11.55 11.62
C LEU A 143 8.10 12.36 10.54
N LEU A 144 9.28 11.92 10.09
CA LEU A 144 10.06 12.61 9.06
C LEU A 144 9.55 12.35 7.63
N PHE A 145 8.42 11.67 7.47
CA PHE A 145 7.89 11.32 6.17
C PHE A 145 7.04 12.44 5.56
N ARG A 146 7.64 13.19 4.63
CA ARG A 146 6.92 14.20 3.83
C ARG A 146 6.32 13.55 2.58
N ARG A 147 5.00 13.62 2.42
CA ARG A 147 4.34 13.22 1.17
C ARG A 147 4.72 14.18 0.05
N ARG A 148 5.10 13.65 -1.10
CA ARG A 148 5.26 14.43 -2.33
C ARG A 148 3.90 14.73 -2.93
N LYS A 149 3.78 15.87 -3.62
CA LYS A 149 2.58 16.20 -4.39
C LYS A 149 2.51 15.27 -5.60
N ARG A 150 1.38 14.60 -5.80
CA ARG A 150 1.18 13.69 -6.94
C ARG A 150 0.98 14.49 -8.23
N PRO A 151 1.52 14.03 -9.37
CA PRO A 151 1.31 14.66 -10.66
C PRO A 151 -0.15 14.53 -11.09
N VAL A 152 -0.68 15.58 -11.70
CA VAL A 152 -2.04 15.62 -12.24
C VAL A 152 -1.92 15.72 -13.75
N ILE A 153 -2.65 14.86 -14.48
CA ILE A 153 -2.69 14.92 -15.93
C ILE A 153 -3.61 16.08 -16.32
N GLU A 154 -3.05 17.09 -16.97
CA GLU A 154 -3.82 18.20 -17.53
C GLU A 154 -4.56 17.71 -18.80
N ASN A 155 -5.78 18.20 -19.02
CA ASN A 155 -6.66 17.70 -20.06
C ASN A 155 -6.29 18.22 -21.45
#